data_AF-A0A2S7WG20-F1
#
_entry.id   AF-A0A2S7WG20-F1
#
_cell.length_a   1.000
_cell.length_b   1.000
_cell.length_c   1.000
_cell.angle_alpha   90.00
_cell.angle_beta   90.00
_cell.angle_gamma   90.00
#
_symmetry.space_group_name_H-M   'P 1'
#
loop_
_entity.id
_entity.type
_entity.pdbx_description
1 polymer ?
#
loop_
_entity_poly.entity_id
_entity_poly.type
_entity_poly.pdbx_seq_one_letter_code
_entity_poly.pdbx_strand_id
1 'polypeptide(L)'
;MKYETTGVSAWSSDIEMSEKWTRGAVKWLIKKRWITVNTKKKYYRIISYKQLCKKLKLEPLAAVLFENDDYTDFKQFLSATLITDCLKIKKLMNRKNQSVSRMADTNMNWHFYSKDFHPLAISYIAKRLGICNSRANKIKKWAIESKMVFVKKNIPFLINSQGKKIGIEHLQAIKLSSPLIAGRLRTNGKYIKIVESDLLQSFIITRKKHYKH
;
A
#
# COMPACT_ATOMS: atom_id res chain seq x y z
N MET A 1 9.01 -8.83 38.57
CA MET A 1 8.28 -7.72 37.91
C MET A 1 7.31 -8.28 36.89
N LYS A 2 6.00 -8.15 37.13
CA LYS A 2 4.92 -8.55 36.19
C LYS A 2 4.89 -7.56 35.03
N TYR A 3 5.22 -8.01 33.83
CA TYR A 3 4.92 -7.28 32.59
C TYR A 3 3.39 -7.29 32.41
N GLU A 4 2.82 -6.15 32.03
CA GLU A 4 1.37 -5.95 31.91
C GLU A 4 0.73 -7.09 31.11
N THR A 5 -0.12 -7.84 31.80
CA THR A 5 -0.86 -9.01 31.31
C THR A 5 -1.96 -8.64 30.31
N THR A 6 -2.29 -7.37 30.17
CA THR A 6 -3.36 -6.85 29.32
C THR A 6 -3.07 -6.99 27.82
N GLY A 7 -1.81 -6.87 27.39
CA GLY A 7 -1.45 -7.04 25.97
C GLY A 7 -1.50 -8.49 25.47
N VAL A 8 -1.23 -9.45 26.35
CA VAL A 8 -1.15 -10.88 25.96
C VAL A 8 -2.52 -11.45 25.62
N SER A 9 -3.56 -11.03 26.34
CA SER A 9 -4.94 -11.47 26.08
C SER A 9 -5.41 -10.98 24.70
N ALA A 10 -5.22 -9.69 24.41
CA ALA A 10 -5.52 -9.11 23.09
C ALA A 10 -4.77 -9.82 21.96
N TRP A 11 -3.45 -10.02 22.10
CA TRP A 11 -2.68 -10.73 21.08
C TRP A 11 -3.10 -12.17 20.90
N SER A 12 -3.47 -12.85 21.98
CA SER A 12 -3.93 -14.24 21.93
C SER A 12 -5.23 -14.37 21.14
N SER A 13 -6.12 -13.37 21.28
CA SER A 13 -7.34 -13.25 20.49
C SER A 13 -7.04 -12.96 19.01
N ASP A 14 -6.11 -12.04 18.72
CA ASP A 14 -5.76 -11.64 17.35
C ASP A 14 -5.08 -12.78 16.55
N ILE A 15 -4.32 -13.64 17.23
CA ILE A 15 -3.61 -14.77 16.60
C ILE A 15 -4.36 -16.11 16.75
N GLU A 16 -5.56 -16.10 17.35
CA GLU A 16 -6.40 -17.28 17.60
C GLU A 16 -5.68 -18.41 18.37
N MET A 17 -4.89 -18.05 19.38
CA MET A 17 -4.13 -19.00 20.21
C MET A 17 -4.43 -18.80 21.70
N SER A 18 -4.14 -19.82 22.52
CA SER A 18 -4.28 -19.67 23.98
C SER A 18 -3.30 -18.62 24.55
N GLU A 19 -3.71 -17.92 25.61
CA GLU A 19 -2.83 -16.98 26.32
C GLU A 19 -1.54 -17.65 26.83
N LYS A 20 -1.64 -18.91 27.26
CA LYS A 20 -0.50 -19.72 27.72
C LYS A 20 0.50 -19.91 26.60
N TRP A 21 0.04 -20.28 25.40
CA TRP A 21 0.88 -20.44 24.22
C TRP A 21 1.51 -19.10 23.81
N THR A 22 0.69 -18.05 23.73
CA THR A 22 1.11 -16.68 23.36
C THR A 22 2.23 -16.18 24.28
N ARG A 23 2.09 -16.37 25.59
CA ARG A 23 3.13 -16.04 26.58
C ARG A 23 4.40 -16.85 26.38
N GLY A 24 4.28 -18.14 26.04
CA GLY A 24 5.41 -19.01 25.70
C GLY A 24 6.15 -18.53 24.45
N ALA A 25 5.41 -18.19 23.39
CA ALA A 25 5.95 -17.67 22.14
C ALA A 25 6.69 -16.34 22.34
N VAL A 26 6.11 -15.39 23.08
CA VAL A 26 6.77 -14.11 23.41
C VAL A 26 8.06 -14.34 24.20
N LYS A 27 8.04 -15.21 25.22
CA LYS A 27 9.26 -15.57 25.96
C LYS A 27 10.32 -16.18 25.05
N TRP A 28 9.91 -17.05 24.12
CA TRP A 28 10.81 -17.65 23.14
C TRP A 28 11.43 -16.60 22.20
N LEU A 29 10.63 -15.66 21.70
CA LEU A 29 11.08 -14.55 20.86
C LEU A 29 12.07 -13.63 21.58
N ILE A 30 11.86 -13.36 22.86
CA ILE A 30 12.81 -12.61 23.71
C ILE A 30 14.11 -13.41 23.90
N LYS A 31 14.00 -14.72 24.18
CA LYS A 31 15.17 -15.61 24.34
C LYS A 31 16.02 -15.67 23.08
N LYS A 32 15.38 -15.73 21.90
CA LYS A 32 16.05 -15.68 20.59
C LYS A 32 16.51 -14.26 20.21
N ARG A 33 16.25 -13.26 21.06
CA ARG A 33 16.54 -11.85 20.84
C ARG A 33 15.92 -11.35 19.52
N TRP A 34 14.70 -11.77 19.20
CA TRP A 34 13.91 -11.22 18.08
C TRP A 34 13.04 -10.04 18.54
N ILE A 35 12.74 -10.04 19.83
CA ILE A 35 12.10 -8.93 20.54
C ILE A 35 13.04 -8.52 21.67
N THR A 36 13.25 -7.21 21.84
CA THR A 36 13.92 -6.66 23.02
C THR A 36 12.90 -5.94 23.89
N VAL A 37 13.11 -5.98 25.21
CA VAL A 37 12.20 -5.36 26.17
C VAL A 37 12.83 -4.07 26.66
N ASN A 38 12.15 -2.94 26.44
CA ASN A 38 12.58 -1.67 27.02
C ASN A 38 12.01 -1.56 28.43
N THR A 39 12.82 -1.87 29.44
CA THR A 39 12.42 -1.86 30.85
C THR A 39 11.97 -0.49 31.35
N LYS A 40 12.56 0.61 30.82
CA LYS A 40 12.22 1.99 31.23
C LYS A 40 10.84 2.44 30.73
N LYS A 41 10.49 2.05 29.50
CA LYS A 41 9.24 2.48 28.83
C LYS A 41 8.19 1.37 28.71
N LYS A 42 8.46 0.20 29.30
CA LYS A 42 7.58 -0.98 29.35
C LYS A 42 6.99 -1.45 28.01
N TYR A 43 7.67 -1.24 26.88
CA TYR A 43 7.23 -1.74 25.57
C TYR A 43 8.21 -2.75 24.96
N TYR A 44 7.67 -3.59 24.08
CA TYR A 44 8.43 -4.52 23.27
C TYR A 44 8.93 -3.86 21.99
N ARG A 45 10.22 -3.95 21.73
CA ARG A 45 10.83 -3.50 20.48
C ARG A 45 11.11 -4.72 19.62
N ILE A 46 10.45 -4.79 18.46
CA ILE A 46 10.74 -5.80 17.45
C ILE A 46 12.07 -5.43 16.76
N ILE A 47 12.97 -6.40 16.63
CA ILE A 47 14.21 -6.24 15.88
C ILE A 47 13.87 -6.04 14.41
N SER A 48 14.53 -5.07 13.75
CA SER A 48 14.25 -4.78 12.34
C SER A 48 14.46 -6.02 11.46
N TYR A 49 13.66 -6.15 10.40
CA TYR A 49 13.77 -7.24 9.43
C TYR A 49 15.22 -7.44 8.94
N LYS A 50 15.94 -6.35 8.66
CA LYS A 50 17.37 -6.40 8.26
C LYS A 50 18.27 -7.06 9.30
N GLN A 51 18.03 -6.83 10.60
CA GLN A 51 18.78 -7.46 11.68
C GLN A 51 18.38 -8.93 11.87
N LEU A 52 17.11 -9.28 11.62
CA LEU A 52 16.66 -10.68 11.59
C LEU A 52 17.30 -11.44 10.42
N CYS A 53 17.32 -10.87 9.21
CA CYS A 53 18.00 -11.45 8.05
C CYS A 53 19.47 -11.72 8.35
N LYS A 54 20.19 -10.76 8.94
CA LYS A 54 21.58 -10.94 9.37
C LYS A 54 21.75 -12.10 10.37
N LYS A 55 20.85 -12.23 11.35
CA LYS A 55 20.92 -13.31 12.36
C LYS A 55 20.60 -14.69 11.78
N LEU A 56 19.65 -14.74 10.86
CA LEU A 56 19.18 -15.97 10.22
C LEU A 56 20.01 -16.34 8.98
N LYS A 57 21.05 -15.56 8.66
CA LYS A 57 21.83 -15.67 7.42
C LYS A 57 20.94 -15.71 6.17
N LEU A 58 19.81 -14.98 6.22
CA LEU A 58 18.94 -14.80 5.07
C LEU A 58 19.48 -13.62 4.28
N GLU A 59 19.52 -13.75 2.96
CA GLU A 59 19.79 -12.62 2.09
C GLU A 59 18.56 -11.71 2.07
N PRO A 60 18.67 -10.47 2.59
CA PRO A 60 17.59 -9.52 2.44
C PRO A 60 17.44 -9.20 0.94
N LEU A 61 16.20 -9.07 0.46
CA LEU A 61 15.87 -8.51 -0.86
C LEU A 61 16.30 -7.02 -0.93
N ALA A 62 17.60 -6.78 -0.89
CA ALA A 62 18.24 -5.46 -0.86
C ALA A 62 18.85 -5.09 -2.21
N ALA A 63 19.06 -6.08 -3.07
CA ALA A 63 19.57 -5.95 -4.42
C ALA A 63 18.70 -6.78 -5.36
N VAL A 64 18.71 -6.41 -6.63
CA VAL A 64 18.08 -7.18 -7.70
C VAL A 64 19.19 -7.71 -8.58
N LEU A 65 19.16 -9.00 -8.86
CA LEU A 65 20.12 -9.65 -9.71
C LEU A 65 19.95 -9.10 -11.13
N PHE A 66 21.05 -8.68 -11.73
CA PHE A 66 21.10 -8.29 -13.14
C PHE A 66 21.94 -9.35 -13.84
N GLU A 67 21.26 -10.22 -14.58
CA GLU A 67 21.88 -11.19 -15.46
C GLU A 67 21.73 -10.69 -16.92
N ASN A 68 22.78 -10.83 -17.73
CA ASN A 68 22.74 -10.39 -19.12
C ASN A 68 21.77 -11.23 -19.97
N ASP A 69 21.54 -12.48 -19.56
CA ASP A 69 20.72 -13.45 -20.29
C ASP A 69 19.24 -13.41 -19.87
N ASP A 70 18.95 -13.08 -18.60
CA ASP A 70 17.58 -12.86 -18.10
C ASP A 70 17.41 -11.50 -17.43
N TYR A 71 16.78 -10.59 -18.17
CA TYR A 71 16.49 -9.23 -17.73
C TYR A 71 15.16 -9.11 -16.97
N THR A 72 14.48 -10.23 -16.67
CA THR A 72 13.11 -10.20 -16.13
C THR A 72 13.04 -9.55 -14.75
N ASP A 73 13.89 -9.96 -13.83
CA ASP A 73 13.92 -9.44 -12.46
C ASP A 73 14.28 -7.95 -12.44
N PHE A 74 15.30 -7.57 -13.20
CA PHE A 74 15.72 -6.17 -13.30
C PHE A 74 14.64 -5.30 -13.97
N LYS A 75 13.96 -5.79 -14.99
CA LYS A 75 12.82 -5.12 -15.62
C LYS A 75 11.64 -4.94 -14.67
N GLN A 76 11.33 -5.95 -13.86
CA GLN A 76 10.28 -5.87 -12.83
C GLN A 76 10.64 -4.81 -11.78
N PHE A 77 11.91 -4.79 -11.35
CA PHE A 77 12.43 -3.76 -10.44
C PHE A 77 12.37 -2.34 -11.02
N LEU A 78 12.83 -2.14 -12.26
CA LEU A 78 12.72 -0.86 -12.95
C LEU A 78 11.26 -0.42 -13.09
N SER A 79 10.37 -1.36 -13.37
CA SER A 79 8.94 -1.07 -13.44
C SER A 79 8.41 -0.62 -12.07
N ALA A 80 8.82 -1.28 -10.99
CA ALA A 80 8.44 -0.91 -9.62
C ALA A 80 8.97 0.46 -9.21
N THR A 81 10.22 0.79 -9.56
CA THR A 81 10.82 2.12 -9.29
C THR A 81 10.08 3.23 -10.04
N LEU A 82 9.74 3.03 -11.32
CA LEU A 82 8.94 3.99 -12.11
C LEU A 82 7.55 4.24 -11.51
N ILE A 83 6.84 3.18 -11.14
CA ILE A 83 5.52 3.29 -10.49
C ILE A 83 5.63 4.03 -9.15
N THR A 84 6.68 3.76 -8.39
CA THR A 84 6.94 4.44 -7.11
C THR A 84 7.17 5.93 -7.29
N ASP A 85 7.93 6.34 -8.30
CA ASP A 85 8.15 7.75 -8.61
C ASP A 85 6.84 8.44 -9.00
N CYS A 86 6.06 7.83 -9.91
CA CYS A 86 4.74 8.33 -10.30
C CYS A 86 3.82 8.52 -9.08
N LEU A 87 3.81 7.55 -8.16
CA LEU A 87 3.01 7.58 -6.94
C LEU A 87 3.46 8.72 -6.00
N LYS A 88 4.78 8.91 -5.81
CA LYS A 88 5.34 10.00 -4.99
C LYS A 88 4.97 11.37 -5.53
N ILE A 89 5.11 11.58 -6.84
CA ILE A 89 4.75 12.84 -7.48
C ILE A 89 3.24 13.08 -7.36
N LYS A 90 2.41 12.06 -7.62
CA LYS A 90 0.95 12.18 -7.53
C LYS A 90 0.50 12.55 -6.11
N LYS A 91 1.10 11.95 -5.08
CA LYS A 91 0.88 12.32 -3.67
C LYS A 91 1.23 13.79 -3.42
N LEU A 92 2.37 14.25 -3.93
CA LEU A 92 2.82 15.63 -3.77
C LEU A 92 1.90 16.63 -4.49
N MET A 93 1.40 16.29 -5.68
CA MET A 93 0.42 17.13 -6.39
C MET A 93 -0.91 17.19 -5.65
N ASN A 94 -1.43 16.05 -5.20
CA ASN A 94 -2.67 16.00 -4.41
C ASN A 94 -2.54 16.83 -3.12
N ARG A 95 -1.35 16.86 -2.51
CA ARG A 95 -1.03 17.72 -1.36
C ARG A 95 -1.09 19.22 -1.70
N LYS A 96 -0.53 19.64 -2.84
CA LYS A 96 -0.52 21.06 -3.25
C LYS A 96 -1.91 21.59 -3.63
N ASN A 97 -2.79 20.71 -4.10
CA ASN A 97 -4.13 21.06 -4.55
C ASN A 97 -5.18 21.09 -3.42
N GLN A 98 -4.81 20.81 -2.17
CA GLN A 98 -5.67 21.02 -1.01
C GLN A 98 -5.50 22.47 -0.54
N SER A 99 -6.54 23.30 -0.72
CA SER A 99 -6.52 24.64 -0.14
C SER A 99 -6.61 24.54 1.39
N VAL A 100 -5.79 25.32 2.08
CA VAL A 100 -5.76 25.38 3.56
C VAL A 100 -7.16 25.71 4.12
N SER A 101 -7.94 26.49 3.36
CA SER A 101 -9.32 26.87 3.69
C SER A 101 -10.36 25.74 3.65
N ARG A 102 -10.03 24.57 3.09
CA ARG A 102 -10.93 23.39 3.02
C ARG A 102 -10.52 22.28 3.98
N MET A 103 -9.45 22.45 4.75
CA MET A 103 -9.01 21.48 5.75
C MET A 103 -9.61 21.88 7.10
N ALA A 104 -10.48 21.01 7.64
CA ALA A 104 -11.10 21.22 8.96
C ALA A 104 -10.07 21.29 10.10
N ASP A 105 -8.87 20.73 9.90
CA ASP A 105 -7.74 20.84 10.79
C ASP A 105 -6.44 21.10 10.03
N THR A 106 -5.80 22.22 10.31
CA THR A 106 -4.42 22.51 9.90
C THR A 106 -3.45 21.74 10.79
N ASN A 107 -3.14 20.49 10.41
CA ASN A 107 -2.06 19.76 11.06
C ASN A 107 -0.71 20.08 10.37
N MET A 108 0.23 20.68 11.10
CA MET A 108 1.59 20.97 10.61
C MET A 108 2.43 19.72 10.34
N ASN A 109 1.93 18.53 10.67
CA ASN A 109 2.66 17.30 10.47
C ASN A 109 2.71 16.90 8.98
N TRP A 110 3.83 17.20 8.32
CA TRP A 110 4.12 16.85 6.91
C TRP A 110 4.01 15.35 6.61
N HIS A 111 3.93 14.50 7.63
CA HIS A 111 3.83 13.04 7.53
C HIS A 111 2.39 12.49 7.65
N PHE A 112 1.35 13.33 7.64
CA PHE A 112 -0.03 12.91 7.91
C PHE A 112 -0.67 12.01 6.82
N TYR A 113 -0.08 11.88 5.64
CA TYR A 113 -0.55 10.90 4.67
C TYR A 113 -0.10 9.49 5.07
N SER A 114 -1.08 8.61 5.28
CA SER A 114 -0.83 7.25 5.67
C SER A 114 0.10 6.55 4.68
N LYS A 115 0.94 5.65 5.21
CA LYS A 115 1.84 4.79 4.41
C LYS A 115 1.07 3.79 3.54
N ASP A 116 -0.24 3.91 3.46
CA ASP A 116 -1.14 2.89 2.93
C ASP A 116 -1.27 3.02 1.41
N PHE A 117 -2.38 2.52 0.87
CA PHE A 117 -2.67 2.47 -0.54
C PHE A 117 -3.21 3.79 -1.08
N HIS A 118 -2.72 4.24 -2.24
CA HIS A 118 -3.12 5.51 -2.87
C HIS A 118 -3.57 5.31 -4.31
N PRO A 119 -4.62 6.02 -4.76
CA PRO A 119 -5.13 5.87 -6.12
C PRO A 119 -4.11 6.31 -7.16
N LEU A 120 -3.81 5.43 -8.11
CA LEU A 120 -2.96 5.76 -9.27
C LEU A 120 -3.60 5.25 -10.56
N ALA A 121 -4.17 6.17 -11.34
CA ALA A 121 -4.80 5.84 -12.61
C ALA A 121 -3.76 5.44 -13.66
N ILE A 122 -4.08 4.45 -14.50
CA ILE A 122 -3.21 4.01 -15.61
C ILE A 122 -2.97 5.17 -16.60
N SER A 123 -3.98 5.98 -16.87
CA SER A 123 -3.88 7.17 -17.72
C SER A 123 -2.87 8.19 -17.18
N TYR A 124 -2.75 8.31 -15.86
CA TYR A 124 -1.76 9.19 -15.25
C TYR A 124 -0.34 8.66 -15.46
N ILE A 125 -0.13 7.35 -15.27
CA ILE A 125 1.16 6.69 -15.53
C ILE A 125 1.55 6.87 -17.01
N ALA A 126 0.60 6.60 -17.92
CA ALA A 126 0.77 6.77 -19.35
C ALA A 126 1.18 8.20 -19.73
N LYS A 127 0.44 9.20 -19.24
CA LYS A 127 0.74 10.62 -19.47
C LYS A 127 2.10 11.02 -18.92
N ARG A 128 2.46 10.55 -17.72
CA ARG A 128 3.72 10.93 -17.05
C ARG A 128 4.94 10.35 -17.75
N LEU A 129 4.82 9.12 -18.26
CA LEU A 129 5.90 8.42 -18.94
C LEU A 129 5.93 8.68 -20.46
N GLY A 130 4.94 9.37 -21.02
CA GLY A 130 4.85 9.61 -22.47
C GLY A 130 4.57 8.34 -23.27
N ILE A 131 3.81 7.39 -22.70
CA ILE A 131 3.53 6.08 -23.30
C ILE A 131 2.02 5.83 -23.42
N CYS A 132 1.63 4.83 -24.21
CA CYS A 132 0.23 4.42 -24.31
C CYS A 132 -0.28 3.69 -23.05
N ASN A 133 -1.60 3.71 -22.83
CA ASN A 133 -2.26 3.09 -21.68
C ASN A 133 -1.98 1.58 -21.56
N SER A 134 -1.87 0.87 -22.69
CA SER A 134 -1.58 -0.57 -22.70
C SER A 134 -0.17 -0.86 -22.19
N ARG A 135 0.83 -0.05 -22.58
CA ARG A 135 2.21 -0.15 -22.08
C ARG A 135 2.30 0.23 -20.61
N ALA A 136 1.62 1.28 -20.18
CA ALA A 136 1.53 1.65 -18.76
C ALA A 136 0.92 0.53 -17.91
N ASN A 137 -0.09 -0.17 -18.43
CA ASN A 137 -0.67 -1.33 -17.76
C ASN A 137 0.32 -2.51 -17.66
N LYS A 138 1.12 -2.76 -18.70
CA LYS A 138 2.19 -3.79 -18.66
C LYS A 138 3.25 -3.44 -17.60
N ILE A 139 3.72 -2.20 -17.57
CA ILE A 139 4.68 -1.73 -16.55
C ILE A 139 4.11 -1.93 -15.15
N LYS A 140 2.83 -1.58 -14.95
CA LYS A 140 2.17 -1.82 -13.67
C LYS A 140 2.13 -3.31 -13.30
N LYS A 141 1.84 -4.22 -14.25
CA LYS A 141 1.88 -5.67 -13.99
C LYS A 141 3.27 -6.14 -13.58
N TRP A 142 4.31 -5.77 -14.32
CA TRP A 142 5.70 -6.10 -13.97
C TRP A 142 6.12 -5.53 -12.61
N ALA A 143 5.65 -4.33 -12.26
CA ALA A 143 5.88 -3.75 -10.94
C ALA A 143 5.25 -4.59 -9.81
N ILE A 144 4.10 -5.22 -10.04
CA ILE A 144 3.44 -6.08 -9.05
C ILE A 144 4.19 -7.40 -8.91
N GLU A 145 4.66 -7.97 -10.02
CA GLU A 145 5.46 -9.19 -10.04
C GLU A 145 6.75 -9.06 -9.21
N SER A 146 7.35 -7.86 -9.16
CA SER A 146 8.51 -7.58 -8.31
C SER A 146 8.28 -7.77 -6.80
N LYS A 147 7.02 -7.91 -6.35
CA LYS A 147 6.62 -7.91 -4.93
C LYS A 147 7.02 -6.65 -4.14
N MET A 148 7.43 -5.58 -4.83
CA MET A 148 7.76 -4.29 -4.22
C MET A 148 6.60 -3.27 -4.30
N VAL A 149 5.63 -3.53 -5.18
CA VAL A 149 4.39 -2.75 -5.35
C VAL A 149 3.19 -3.64 -5.11
N PHE A 150 2.29 -3.16 -4.26
CA PHE A 150 1.06 -3.87 -3.87
C PHE A 150 -0.16 -3.14 -4.40
N VAL A 151 -1.18 -3.90 -4.77
CA VAL A 151 -2.43 -3.38 -5.34
C VAL A 151 -3.60 -3.78 -4.48
N LYS A 152 -4.46 -2.80 -4.17
CA LYS A 152 -5.80 -3.02 -3.68
C LYS A 152 -6.79 -2.53 -4.73
N LYS A 153 -7.60 -3.46 -5.27
CA LYS A 153 -8.64 -3.12 -6.24
C LYS A 153 -9.64 -2.16 -5.60
N ASN A 154 -10.00 -1.10 -6.32
CA ASN A 154 -10.96 -0.11 -5.87
C ASN A 154 -12.22 -0.20 -6.74
N ILE A 155 -13.18 -1.00 -6.29
CA ILE A 155 -14.42 -1.26 -7.02
C ILE A 155 -15.61 -1.05 -6.07
N PRO A 156 -15.88 0.21 -5.66
CA PRO A 156 -17.01 0.50 -4.79
C PRO A 156 -18.34 0.29 -5.51
N PHE A 157 -19.36 -0.03 -4.73
CA PHE A 157 -20.73 -0.08 -5.20
C PHE A 157 -21.31 1.34 -5.23
N LEU A 158 -22.20 1.61 -6.18
CA LEU A 158 -23.02 2.81 -6.11
C LEU A 158 -24.05 2.65 -4.99
N ILE A 159 -24.19 3.70 -4.20
CA ILE A 159 -25.12 3.79 -3.08
C ILE A 159 -26.07 4.97 -3.30
N ASN A 160 -27.33 4.80 -2.91
CA ASN A 160 -28.33 5.85 -2.92
C ASN A 160 -28.17 6.79 -1.69
N SER A 161 -29.01 7.81 -1.59
CA SER A 161 -29.04 8.76 -0.46
C SER A 161 -29.29 8.10 0.91
N GLN A 162 -29.81 6.87 0.92
CA GLN A 162 -30.09 6.08 2.12
C GLN A 162 -28.98 5.05 2.41
N GLY A 163 -27.86 5.08 1.68
CA GLY A 163 -26.75 4.14 1.82
C GLY A 163 -27.00 2.74 1.26
N LYS A 164 -28.14 2.50 0.59
CA LYS A 164 -28.47 1.22 -0.04
C LYS A 164 -27.82 1.11 -1.42
N LYS A 165 -27.34 -0.08 -1.77
CA LYS A 165 -26.72 -0.37 -3.06
C LYS A 165 -27.74 -0.22 -4.19
N ILE A 166 -27.36 0.45 -5.26
CA ILE A 166 -28.21 0.66 -6.43
C ILE A 166 -28.24 -0.62 -7.29
N GLY A 167 -29.45 -1.09 -7.61
CA GLY A 167 -29.66 -2.25 -8.46
C GLY A 167 -29.40 -1.97 -9.94
N ILE A 168 -29.27 -3.04 -10.72
CA ILE A 168 -28.90 -3.00 -12.14
C ILE A 168 -29.96 -2.32 -13.02
N GLU A 169 -31.22 -2.31 -12.59
CA GLU A 169 -32.35 -1.69 -13.25
C GLU A 169 -32.14 -0.18 -13.50
N HIS A 170 -31.36 0.48 -12.64
CA HIS A 170 -31.06 1.91 -12.79
C HIS A 170 -29.85 2.21 -13.69
N LEU A 171 -29.21 1.19 -14.29
CA LEU A 171 -27.95 1.36 -15.01
C LEU A 171 -28.07 2.28 -16.23
N GLN A 172 -29.13 2.13 -17.04
CA GLN A 172 -29.31 2.95 -18.23
C GLN A 172 -29.57 4.41 -17.87
N ALA A 173 -30.43 4.67 -16.89
CA ALA A 173 -30.71 6.01 -16.39
C ALA A 173 -29.44 6.71 -15.88
N ILE A 174 -28.57 5.98 -15.15
CA ILE A 174 -27.30 6.53 -14.64
C ILE A 174 -26.30 6.81 -15.77
N LYS A 175 -26.26 5.97 -16.81
CA LYS A 175 -25.39 6.22 -17.98
C LYS A 175 -25.79 7.51 -18.71
N LEU A 176 -27.10 7.75 -18.84
CA LEU A 176 -27.64 8.95 -19.49
C LEU A 176 -27.43 10.20 -18.64
N SER A 177 -27.70 10.12 -17.33
CA SER A 177 -27.60 11.27 -16.44
C SER A 177 -26.15 11.65 -16.10
N SER A 178 -25.22 10.69 -16.14
CA SER A 178 -23.82 10.91 -15.79
C SER A 178 -22.84 10.34 -16.84
N PRO A 179 -22.72 10.98 -18.02
CA PRO A 179 -21.87 10.49 -19.12
C PRO A 179 -20.40 10.32 -18.73
N LEU A 180 -19.91 11.20 -17.83
CA LEU A 180 -18.51 11.22 -17.37
C LEU A 180 -18.08 9.92 -16.65
N ILE A 181 -18.99 9.24 -15.97
CA ILE A 181 -18.71 7.99 -15.25
C ILE A 181 -19.23 6.76 -15.98
N ALA A 182 -20.05 6.93 -17.04
CA ALA A 182 -20.73 5.86 -17.75
C ALA A 182 -19.77 4.75 -18.22
N GLY A 183 -18.61 5.12 -18.77
CA GLY A 183 -17.59 4.15 -19.23
C GLY A 183 -16.93 3.35 -18.10
N ARG A 184 -17.04 3.80 -16.86
CA ARG A 184 -16.43 3.19 -15.66
C ARG A 184 -17.41 2.31 -14.88
N LEU A 185 -18.70 2.35 -15.22
CA LEU A 185 -19.72 1.53 -14.58
C LEU A 185 -19.55 0.06 -14.97
N ARG A 186 -19.68 -0.82 -13.98
CA ARG A 186 -19.70 -2.28 -14.13
C ARG A 186 -20.82 -2.84 -13.27
N THR A 187 -21.17 -4.10 -13.46
CA THR A 187 -22.21 -4.78 -12.69
C THR A 187 -21.67 -6.06 -12.08
N ASN A 188 -22.30 -6.56 -11.02
CA ASN A 188 -22.03 -7.91 -10.48
C ASN A 188 -23.25 -8.83 -10.62
N GLY A 189 -24.13 -8.54 -11.59
CA GLY A 189 -25.40 -9.23 -11.78
C GLY A 189 -26.56 -8.65 -10.96
N LYS A 190 -26.31 -8.10 -9.76
CA LYS A 190 -27.37 -7.52 -8.91
C LYS A 190 -27.26 -6.01 -8.70
N TYR A 191 -26.05 -5.50 -8.55
CA TYR A 191 -25.78 -4.11 -8.20
C TYR A 191 -24.78 -3.46 -9.15
N ILE A 192 -24.84 -2.14 -9.19
CA ILE A 192 -23.93 -1.30 -9.99
C ILE A 192 -22.67 -1.01 -9.17
N LYS A 193 -21.52 -1.16 -9.83
CA LYS A 193 -20.18 -0.87 -9.33
C LYS A 193 -19.54 0.22 -10.18
N ILE A 194 -18.66 1.01 -9.60
CA ILE A 194 -17.80 1.93 -10.34
C ILE A 194 -16.37 1.42 -10.28
N VAL A 195 -15.70 1.34 -11.44
CA VAL A 195 -14.28 1.00 -11.50
C VAL A 195 -13.48 2.26 -11.25
N GLU A 196 -12.85 2.29 -10.08
CA GLU A 196 -11.92 3.34 -9.73
C GLU A 196 -10.49 2.96 -10.06
N SER A 197 -9.61 3.97 -10.06
CA SER A 197 -8.18 3.71 -10.16
C SER A 197 -7.76 2.81 -9.01
N ASP A 198 -7.05 1.73 -9.33
CA ASP A 198 -6.48 0.86 -8.32
C ASP A 198 -5.65 1.66 -7.32
N LEU A 199 -5.75 1.24 -6.06
CA LEU A 199 -4.94 1.81 -5.00
C LEU A 199 -3.61 1.05 -4.96
N LEU A 200 -2.50 1.78 -4.95
CA LEU A 200 -1.16 1.25 -4.97
C LEU A 200 -0.39 1.65 -3.72
N GLN A 201 0.43 0.72 -3.23
CA GLN A 201 1.42 0.95 -2.18
C GLN A 201 2.78 0.47 -2.70
N SER A 202 3.85 1.18 -2.36
CA SER A 202 5.22 0.78 -2.72
C SER A 202 6.14 0.86 -1.52
N PHE A 203 7.05 -0.11 -1.40
CA PHE A 203 8.09 -0.12 -0.37
C PHE A 203 9.47 0.34 -0.86
N ILE A 204 9.56 0.91 -2.06
CA ILE A 204 10.82 1.41 -2.60
C ILE A 204 11.14 2.81 -2.05
N ILE A 205 12.28 2.92 -1.39
CA ILE A 205 12.85 4.20 -0.95
C ILE A 205 13.82 4.69 -2.03
N THR A 206 13.49 5.82 -2.64
CA THR A 206 14.38 6.51 -3.59
C THR A 206 15.04 7.68 -2.87
N ARG A 207 16.34 7.89 -3.11
CA ARG A 207 17.07 9.06 -2.61
C ARG A 207 17.56 9.85 -3.80
N LYS A 208 17.33 11.17 -3.77
CA LYS A 208 17.91 12.06 -4.77
C LYS A 208 19.38 12.27 -4.42
N LYS A 209 20.28 11.98 -5.37
CA LYS A 209 21.70 12.33 -5.21
C LYS A 209 21.83 13.84 -5.39
N HIS A 210 22.31 14.53 -4.36
CA HIS A 210 22.67 15.93 -4.46
C HIS A 210 24.11 16.00 -4.97
N TYR A 211 24.30 16.54 -6.17
CA TYR A 211 25.63 16.90 -6.63
C TYR A 211 26.00 18.22 -5.95
N LYS A 212 27.21 18.28 -5.36
CA LYS A 212 27.78 19.57 -4.96
C LYS A 212 28.11 20.31 -6.24
N HIS A 213 27.46 21.46 -6.44
CA HIS A 213 27.89 22.44 -7.44
C HIS A 213 29.14 23.13 -6.93
#